data_AF-A0AAQ0VB03-F1
#
_entry.id   AF-A0AAQ0VB03-F1
#
_cell.length_a   1.000
_cell.length_b   1.000
_cell.length_c   1.000
_cell.angle_alpha   90.00
_cell.angle_beta   90.00
_cell.angle_gamma   90.00
#
_symmetry.space_group_name_H-M   'P 1'
#
loop_
_entity.id
_entity.type
_entity.pdbx_description
1 polymer ?
#
loop_
_entity_poly.entity_id
_entity_poly.type
_entity_poly.pdbx_seq_one_letter_code
_entity_poly.pdbx_strand_id
1 'polypeptide(L)'
;MRITASNLVQAISSLPKNTLFNYINDRNSGKIEIVRIQHPEGPIEIKRFDPKKGQTQATAKTESISTQMLWRLANALEENRPVNVERVFGASYNTRSVLESLLAHTPEFYWCRPARLEIMNAQKSIKPGHKHLIFLPDMPHANGLLVEHQTNIVVSEMSFDVVHQSVDIETIKPTKGMTIEEKRRHAQIQIALVKIGYCLGLDTWVAANDRSLQYNGKAIAQMDGVINSLSDEQVLQSYNDAIKDARLIDCIWFREGRMMPAVMEIEHSTGIKSGLTRMKQFYDHAPRLQDIRWTIVAPDEYRAKVIEFANMPQFRDLDARFFPYSSVEELYSLCERRKLKGVLDSFLDSFMEKCLV
;
A
#
# COMPACT_ATOMS: atom_id res chain seq x y z
N MET A 1 -11.76 0.77 -14.02
CA MET A 1 -10.68 -0.24 -14.25
C MET A 1 -9.47 0.13 -13.38
N ARG A 2 -8.77 -0.81 -12.73
CA ARG A 2 -7.57 -0.46 -11.93
C ARG A 2 -6.39 -0.20 -12.85
N ILE A 3 -5.77 0.98 -12.73
CA ILE A 3 -4.61 1.37 -13.56
C ILE A 3 -3.38 0.62 -13.07
N THR A 4 -2.59 0.08 -14.01
CA THR A 4 -1.32 -0.61 -13.74
C THR A 4 -0.14 0.16 -14.32
N ALA A 5 1.09 -0.20 -13.93
CA ALA A 5 2.30 0.34 -14.56
C ALA A 5 2.30 0.10 -16.08
N SER A 6 1.79 -1.04 -16.54
CA SER A 6 1.64 -1.36 -17.97
C SER A 6 0.73 -0.37 -18.70
N ASN A 7 -0.38 0.06 -18.07
CA ASN A 7 -1.26 1.07 -18.66
C ASN A 7 -0.56 2.43 -18.81
N LEU A 8 0.20 2.86 -17.78
CA LEU A 8 0.95 4.12 -17.83
C LEU A 8 2.04 4.09 -18.91
N VAL A 9 2.77 2.99 -19.02
CA VAL A 9 3.81 2.80 -20.04
C VAL A 9 3.20 2.80 -21.44
N GLN A 10 2.06 2.13 -21.62
CA GLN A 10 1.35 2.13 -22.90
C GLN A 10 0.88 3.54 -23.29
N ALA A 11 0.33 4.30 -22.35
CA ALA A 11 -0.09 5.68 -22.58
C ALA A 11 1.11 6.55 -23.02
N ILE A 12 2.23 6.48 -22.30
CA ILE A 12 3.44 7.26 -22.64
C ILE A 12 4.07 6.79 -23.96
N SER A 13 4.02 5.49 -24.26
CA SER A 13 4.52 4.93 -25.54
C SER A 13 3.71 5.39 -26.75
N SER A 14 2.45 5.78 -26.55
CA SER A 14 1.61 6.35 -27.59
C SER A 14 1.95 7.80 -27.95
N LEU A 15 2.75 8.50 -27.13
CA LEU A 15 3.10 9.90 -27.39
C LEU A 15 3.86 10.07 -28.72
N PRO A 16 3.74 11.24 -29.38
CA PRO A 16 4.48 11.53 -30.60
C PRO A 16 5.99 11.34 -30.42
N LYS A 17 6.60 10.56 -31.33
CA LYS A 17 8.05 10.32 -31.34
C LYS A 17 8.82 11.59 -31.72
N ASN A 18 10.08 11.67 -31.32
CA ASN A 18 10.99 12.80 -31.63
C ASN A 18 10.41 14.18 -31.24
N THR A 19 9.58 14.22 -30.20
CA THR A 19 8.94 15.44 -29.70
C THR A 19 9.50 15.80 -28.33
N LEU A 20 9.70 17.10 -28.10
CA LEU A 20 10.06 17.64 -26.79
C LEU A 20 8.80 18.05 -26.04
N PHE A 21 8.61 17.51 -24.84
CA PHE A 21 7.46 17.79 -24.00
C PHE A 21 7.77 18.89 -22.97
N ASN A 22 6.74 19.64 -22.59
CA ASN A 22 6.84 20.68 -21.57
C ASN A 22 6.51 20.12 -20.19
N TYR A 23 6.89 20.85 -19.15
CA TYR A 23 6.37 20.58 -17.81
C TYR A 23 4.98 21.19 -17.65
N ILE A 24 4.12 20.58 -16.80
CA ILE A 24 2.81 21.18 -16.46
C ILE A 24 2.95 22.59 -15.85
N ASN A 25 4.00 22.80 -15.06
CA ASN A 25 4.28 24.12 -14.51
C ASN A 25 4.87 25.01 -15.60
N ASP A 26 4.08 25.96 -16.08
CA ASP A 26 4.44 26.97 -17.09
C ASP A 26 5.69 27.80 -16.74
N ARG A 27 5.98 27.97 -15.44
CA ARG A 27 7.22 28.63 -14.97
C ARG A 27 8.47 27.78 -15.19
N ASN A 28 8.33 26.46 -15.40
CA ASN A 28 9.44 25.57 -15.69
C ASN A 28 9.71 25.54 -17.20
N SER A 29 10.81 26.18 -17.62
CA SER A 29 11.25 26.21 -19.03
C SER A 29 11.94 24.93 -19.51
N GLY A 30 12.09 23.94 -18.64
CA GLY A 30 12.66 22.66 -18.98
C GLY A 30 11.90 21.94 -20.10
N LYS A 31 12.64 21.13 -20.85
CA LYS A 31 12.14 20.22 -21.88
C LYS A 31 12.40 18.78 -21.46
N ILE A 32 11.51 17.91 -21.89
CA ILE A 32 11.58 16.47 -21.65
C ILE A 32 11.66 15.77 -23.00
N GLU A 33 12.63 14.86 -23.13
CA GLU A 33 12.76 13.94 -24.24
C GLU A 33 12.61 12.51 -23.72
N ILE A 34 11.84 11.69 -24.41
CA ILE A 34 11.79 10.25 -24.17
C ILE A 34 12.88 9.60 -25.03
N VAL A 35 13.84 8.95 -24.38
CA VAL A 35 14.97 8.27 -25.06
C VAL A 35 14.57 6.84 -25.41
N ARG A 36 14.01 6.11 -24.44
CA ARG A 36 13.65 4.71 -24.60
C ARG A 36 12.55 4.32 -23.62
N ILE A 37 11.64 3.45 -24.07
CA ILE A 37 10.61 2.84 -23.23
C ILE A 37 10.83 1.33 -23.25
N GLN A 38 10.97 0.72 -22.08
CA GLN A 38 10.95 -0.73 -21.95
C GLN A 38 9.53 -1.21 -21.61
N HIS A 39 9.04 -2.20 -22.34
CA HIS A 39 7.72 -2.80 -22.11
C HIS A 39 7.84 -4.10 -21.27
N PRO A 40 6.77 -4.51 -20.56
CA PRO A 40 5.48 -3.81 -20.46
C PRO A 40 5.44 -2.72 -19.38
N GLU A 41 6.30 -2.78 -18.35
CA GLU A 41 6.17 -1.97 -17.13
C GLU A 41 7.34 -1.00 -16.89
N GLY A 42 8.03 -0.60 -17.96
CA GLY A 42 9.20 0.25 -17.87
C GLY A 42 10.49 -0.55 -17.65
N PRO A 43 11.57 0.13 -17.24
CA PRO A 43 11.67 1.56 -16.99
C PRO A 43 11.49 2.43 -18.26
N ILE A 44 11.28 3.73 -18.05
CA ILE A 44 11.30 4.73 -19.11
C ILE A 44 12.56 5.59 -18.94
N GLU A 45 13.41 5.61 -19.96
CA GLU A 45 14.60 6.43 -20.02
C GLU A 45 14.27 7.78 -20.67
N ILE A 46 14.63 8.86 -19.98
CA ILE A 46 14.34 10.23 -20.41
C ILE A 46 15.60 11.08 -20.35
N LYS A 47 15.59 12.18 -21.09
CA LYS A 47 16.48 13.32 -20.87
C LYS A 47 15.64 14.52 -20.52
N ARG A 48 16.17 15.36 -19.63
CA ARG A 48 15.61 16.68 -19.36
C ARG A 48 16.71 17.72 -19.38
N PHE A 49 16.38 18.90 -19.90
CA PHE A 49 17.29 20.02 -20.00
C PHE A 49 16.52 21.33 -20.00
N ASP A 50 17.15 22.39 -19.55
CA ASP A 50 16.57 23.74 -19.56
C ASP A 50 17.30 24.63 -20.58
N PRO A 51 16.69 24.91 -21.75
CA PRO A 51 17.28 25.79 -22.75
C PRO A 51 17.58 27.18 -22.22
N LYS A 52 16.80 27.70 -21.25
CA LYS A 52 17.05 29.03 -20.66
C LYS A 52 18.31 29.07 -19.80
N LYS A 53 18.80 27.91 -19.36
CA LYS A 53 20.07 27.75 -18.62
C LYS A 53 21.23 27.31 -19.53
N GLY A 54 21.05 27.37 -20.86
CA GLY A 54 22.06 26.95 -21.83
C GLY A 54 22.27 25.43 -21.92
N GLN A 55 21.39 24.63 -21.34
CA GLN A 55 21.46 23.17 -21.43
C GLN A 55 20.87 22.69 -22.76
N THR A 56 21.40 21.59 -23.30
CA THR A 56 20.96 21.03 -24.58
C THR A 56 20.67 19.54 -24.46
N GLN A 57 19.92 19.02 -25.43
CA GLN A 57 19.62 17.59 -25.55
C GLN A 57 20.88 16.71 -25.64
N ALA A 58 21.93 17.23 -26.28
CA ALA A 58 23.20 16.54 -26.46
C ALA A 58 23.98 16.41 -25.15
N THR A 59 23.91 17.42 -24.26
CA THR A 59 24.65 17.46 -22.99
C THR A 59 23.84 16.92 -21.81
N ALA A 60 22.53 16.71 -21.98
CA ALA A 60 21.65 16.17 -20.96
C ALA A 60 21.99 14.71 -20.64
N LYS A 61 22.08 14.39 -19.34
CA LYS A 61 22.22 13.01 -18.86
C LYS A 61 20.90 12.25 -19.03
N THR A 62 21.01 10.97 -19.36
CA THR A 62 19.86 10.06 -19.34
C THR A 62 19.51 9.74 -17.89
N GLU A 63 18.25 9.90 -17.54
CA GLU A 63 17.66 9.57 -16.24
C GLU A 63 16.56 8.53 -16.44
N SER A 64 16.19 7.82 -15.37
CA SER A 64 15.21 6.74 -15.43
C SER A 64 13.97 7.06 -14.59
N ILE A 65 12.80 6.76 -15.14
CA ILE A 65 11.57 6.55 -14.41
C ILE A 65 11.45 5.03 -14.21
N SER A 66 11.67 4.58 -12.96
CA SER A 66 11.73 3.15 -12.66
C SER A 66 10.35 2.49 -12.65
N THR A 67 10.30 1.17 -12.84
CA THR A 67 9.07 0.36 -12.73
C THR A 67 8.37 0.55 -11.38
N GLN A 68 9.13 0.64 -10.28
CA GLN A 68 8.59 0.91 -8.94
C GLN A 68 7.89 2.27 -8.88
N MET A 69 8.46 3.29 -9.52
CA MET A 69 7.89 4.63 -9.57
C MET A 69 6.58 4.64 -10.38
N LEU A 70 6.53 3.89 -11.49
CA LEU A 70 5.32 3.70 -12.28
C LEU A 70 4.22 3.01 -11.49
N TRP A 71 4.53 1.91 -10.80
CA TRP A 71 3.58 1.19 -9.94
C TRP A 71 3.05 2.06 -8.81
N ARG A 72 3.91 2.85 -8.16
CA ARG A 72 3.51 3.74 -7.07
C ARG A 72 2.51 4.80 -7.52
N LEU A 73 2.69 5.38 -8.71
CA LEU A 73 1.71 6.32 -9.27
C LEU A 73 0.45 5.60 -9.75
N ALA A 74 0.57 4.46 -10.45
CA ALA A 74 -0.57 3.68 -10.93
C ALA A 74 -1.51 3.27 -9.79
N ASN A 75 -0.95 2.83 -8.66
CA ASN A 75 -1.72 2.45 -7.47
C ASN A 75 -2.45 3.62 -6.81
N ALA A 76 -1.99 4.86 -7.01
CA ALA A 76 -2.63 6.05 -6.46
C ALA A 76 -3.71 6.64 -7.37
N LEU A 77 -3.76 6.22 -8.63
CA LEU A 77 -4.70 6.76 -9.62
C LEU A 77 -6.03 6.02 -9.59
N GLU A 78 -7.09 6.81 -9.56
CA GLU A 78 -8.47 6.37 -9.73
C GLU A 78 -9.14 7.21 -10.81
N GLU A 79 -10.11 6.61 -11.49
CA GLU A 79 -10.91 7.28 -12.49
C GLU A 79 -11.64 8.48 -11.89
N ASN A 80 -11.59 9.62 -12.57
CA ASN A 80 -12.28 10.84 -12.18
C ASN A 80 -11.86 11.41 -10.79
N ARG A 81 -10.70 11.00 -10.26
CA ARG A 81 -10.16 11.46 -8.98
C ARG A 81 -8.83 12.19 -9.15
N PRO A 82 -8.72 13.47 -8.75
CA PRO A 82 -7.46 14.19 -8.75
C PRO A 82 -6.43 13.57 -7.78
N VAL A 83 -5.22 13.35 -8.26
CA VAL A 83 -4.09 12.82 -7.49
C VAL A 83 -2.97 13.84 -7.43
N ASN A 84 -2.51 14.14 -6.22
CA ASN A 84 -1.35 15.00 -6.02
C ASN A 84 -0.08 14.17 -6.17
N VAL A 85 0.60 14.26 -7.31
CA VAL A 85 1.78 13.44 -7.59
C VAL A 85 2.93 13.72 -6.61
N GLU A 86 3.09 14.96 -6.13
CA GLU A 86 4.09 15.27 -5.11
C GLU A 86 3.88 14.47 -3.81
N ARG A 87 2.62 14.36 -3.36
CA ARG A 87 2.26 13.56 -2.17
C ARG A 87 2.44 12.08 -2.37
N VAL A 88 2.06 11.55 -3.54
CA VAL A 88 2.23 10.12 -3.86
C VAL A 88 3.65 9.68 -3.58
N PHE A 89 4.63 10.53 -3.88
CA PHE A 89 6.04 10.20 -3.73
C PHE A 89 6.74 10.82 -2.51
N GLY A 90 6.09 11.70 -1.75
CA GLY A 90 6.64 12.28 -0.52
C GLY A 90 8.04 12.87 -0.67
N ALA A 91 8.23 13.79 -1.63
CA ALA A 91 9.54 14.39 -1.97
C ALA A 91 10.62 13.43 -2.56
N SER A 92 10.37 12.12 -2.66
CA SER A 92 11.32 11.13 -3.20
C SER A 92 11.29 11.07 -4.73
N TYR A 93 12.33 10.57 -5.40
CA TYR A 93 12.46 10.50 -6.87
C TYR A 93 12.59 11.87 -7.57
N ASN A 94 13.64 12.04 -8.34
CA ASN A 94 13.94 13.30 -9.01
C ASN A 94 13.19 13.48 -10.35
N THR A 95 12.60 12.42 -10.91
CA THR A 95 11.89 12.39 -12.21
C THR A 95 10.35 12.49 -12.09
N ARG A 96 9.80 12.77 -10.90
CA ARG A 96 8.34 12.82 -10.66
C ARG A 96 7.58 13.78 -11.54
N SER A 97 8.06 15.02 -11.59
CA SER A 97 7.47 16.06 -12.41
C SER A 97 7.57 15.73 -13.90
N VAL A 98 8.55 14.91 -14.30
CA VAL A 98 8.66 14.37 -15.66
C VAL A 98 7.56 13.36 -15.92
N LEU A 99 7.40 12.34 -15.07
CA LEU A 99 6.34 11.33 -15.20
C LEU A 99 4.94 11.97 -15.23
N GLU A 100 4.67 12.87 -14.28
CA GLU A 100 3.41 13.62 -14.21
C GLU A 100 3.16 14.41 -15.50
N SER A 101 4.18 15.11 -16.00
CA SER A 101 4.03 15.92 -17.21
C SER A 101 3.84 15.06 -18.45
N LEU A 102 4.61 13.98 -18.62
CA LEU A 102 4.44 13.06 -19.75
C LEU A 102 3.04 12.45 -19.78
N LEU A 103 2.52 12.01 -18.63
CA LEU A 103 1.14 11.50 -18.55
C LEU A 103 0.14 12.58 -18.94
N ALA A 104 0.27 13.82 -18.46
CA ALA A 104 -0.64 14.91 -18.82
C ALA A 104 -0.59 15.33 -20.31
N HIS A 105 0.33 14.78 -21.13
CA HIS A 105 0.30 14.92 -22.58
C HIS A 105 -0.40 13.75 -23.28
N THR A 106 -0.71 12.66 -22.58
CA THR A 106 -1.42 11.50 -23.12
C THR A 106 -2.93 11.74 -23.10
N PRO A 107 -3.70 11.18 -24.04
CA PRO A 107 -5.11 11.54 -24.24
C PRO A 107 -6.01 11.47 -23.00
N GLU A 108 -5.81 10.47 -22.15
CA GLU A 108 -6.72 10.14 -21.05
C GLU A 108 -6.35 10.85 -19.73
N PHE A 109 -5.30 11.69 -19.72
CA PHE A 109 -4.76 12.27 -18.50
C PHE A 109 -4.69 13.79 -18.60
N TYR A 110 -5.32 14.47 -17.66
CA TYR A 110 -5.31 15.92 -17.58
C TYR A 110 -4.54 16.38 -16.35
N TRP A 111 -4.11 17.63 -16.36
CA TRP A 111 -3.72 18.31 -15.12
C TRP A 111 -4.84 19.25 -14.67
N CYS A 112 -4.98 19.46 -13.36
CA CYS A 112 -6.00 20.33 -12.79
C CYS A 112 -5.54 20.98 -11.48
N ARG A 113 -6.30 21.97 -11.00
CA ARG A 113 -6.10 22.64 -9.70
C ARG A 113 -7.41 22.63 -8.91
N PRO A 114 -7.80 21.46 -8.35
CA PRO A 114 -9.00 21.39 -7.53
C PRO A 114 -8.90 22.36 -6.35
N ALA A 115 -10.01 22.95 -5.94
CA ALA A 115 -10.03 23.81 -4.77
C ALA A 115 -9.66 22.99 -3.52
N ARG A 116 -9.13 23.62 -2.47
CA ARG A 116 -8.82 22.95 -1.21
C ARG A 116 -9.59 23.53 -0.04
N LEU A 117 -10.03 22.66 0.87
CA LEU A 117 -10.55 23.07 2.17
C LEU A 117 -9.38 23.33 3.11
N GLU A 118 -9.27 24.57 3.58
CA GLU A 118 -8.33 24.99 4.60
C GLU A 118 -9.09 25.18 5.92
N ILE A 119 -8.67 24.45 6.96
CA ILE A 119 -9.26 24.53 8.30
C ILE A 119 -8.27 25.26 9.21
N MET A 120 -8.60 26.48 9.61
CA MET A 120 -7.82 27.26 10.59
C MET A 120 -8.73 27.57 11.77
N ASN A 121 -8.35 27.16 12.98
CA ASN A 121 -9.12 27.43 14.21
C ASN A 121 -10.62 27.07 14.08
N ALA A 122 -10.92 25.91 13.50
CA ALA A 122 -12.28 25.41 13.19
C ALA A 122 -13.08 26.22 12.12
N GLN A 123 -12.55 27.33 11.61
CA GLN A 123 -13.11 27.98 10.43
C GLN A 123 -12.64 27.24 9.16
N LYS A 124 -13.60 26.92 8.30
CA LYS A 124 -13.37 26.32 6.99
C LYS A 124 -13.36 27.42 5.94
N SER A 125 -12.29 27.51 5.16
CA SER A 125 -12.24 28.36 3.97
C SER A 125 -11.85 27.54 2.74
N ILE A 126 -12.33 27.96 1.57
CA ILE A 126 -11.96 27.34 0.31
C ILE A 126 -10.86 28.18 -0.32
N LYS A 127 -9.74 27.55 -0.66
CA LYS A 127 -8.59 28.17 -1.33
C LYS A 127 -8.35 27.51 -2.69
N PRO A 128 -7.68 28.19 -3.63
CA PRO A 128 -7.10 27.52 -4.79
C PRO A 128 -6.16 26.40 -4.32
N GLY A 129 -6.38 25.18 -4.81
CA GLY A 129 -5.51 24.06 -4.45
C GLY A 129 -4.30 23.94 -5.36
N HIS A 130 -3.52 22.90 -5.09
CA HIS A 130 -2.30 22.60 -5.83
C HIS A 130 -2.59 21.84 -7.13
N LYS A 131 -1.57 21.76 -7.98
CA LYS A 131 -1.60 20.92 -9.19
C LYS A 131 -1.83 19.45 -8.83
N HIS A 132 -2.74 18.82 -9.56
CA HIS A 132 -3.03 17.39 -9.51
C HIS A 132 -3.06 16.83 -10.94
N LEU A 133 -2.86 15.52 -11.06
CA LEU A 133 -3.13 14.73 -12.26
C LEU A 133 -4.51 14.07 -12.11
N ILE A 134 -5.31 14.00 -13.18
CA ILE A 134 -6.61 13.31 -13.17
C ILE A 134 -6.73 12.41 -14.40
N PHE A 135 -7.20 11.17 -14.19
CA PHE A 135 -7.43 10.19 -15.24
C PHE A 135 -8.90 10.20 -15.67
N LEU A 136 -9.15 10.46 -16.95
CA LEU A 136 -10.48 10.65 -17.57
C LEU A 136 -10.55 9.86 -18.90
N PRO A 137 -10.69 8.52 -18.85
CA PRO A 137 -10.66 7.67 -20.04
C PRO A 137 -11.82 7.94 -21.02
N ASP A 138 -12.97 8.37 -20.51
CA ASP A 138 -14.17 8.63 -21.33
C ASP A 138 -14.13 9.99 -22.04
N MET A 139 -13.14 10.84 -21.77
CA MET A 139 -12.99 12.16 -22.36
C MET A 139 -11.56 12.37 -22.85
N PRO A 140 -11.06 11.62 -23.83
CA PRO A 140 -9.69 11.77 -24.29
C PRO A 140 -9.47 13.10 -25.03
N HIS A 141 -8.36 13.79 -24.74
CA HIS A 141 -7.91 14.94 -25.51
C HIS A 141 -6.91 14.54 -26.60
N ALA A 142 -6.54 15.49 -27.48
CA ALA A 142 -5.57 15.23 -28.52
C ALA A 142 -4.20 14.82 -27.93
N ASN A 143 -3.63 13.76 -28.48
CA ASN A 143 -2.37 13.18 -28.03
C ASN A 143 -1.19 14.16 -28.22
N GLY A 144 -0.31 14.25 -27.23
CA GLY A 144 0.84 15.14 -27.22
C GLY A 144 0.52 16.59 -26.83
N LEU A 145 -0.74 16.92 -26.52
CA LEU A 145 -1.12 18.24 -26.00
C LEU A 145 -1.24 18.22 -24.48
N LEU A 146 -0.81 19.31 -23.85
CA LEU A 146 -0.96 19.52 -22.42
C LEU A 146 -2.26 20.28 -22.15
N VAL A 147 -3.26 19.64 -21.52
CA VAL A 147 -4.60 20.21 -21.33
C VAL A 147 -4.95 20.36 -19.85
N GLU A 148 -5.39 21.56 -19.44
CA GLU A 148 -5.95 21.81 -18.11
C GLU A 148 -7.42 21.39 -18.06
N HIS A 149 -7.79 20.56 -17.08
CA HIS A 149 -9.19 20.24 -16.80
C HIS A 149 -9.73 21.15 -15.69
N GLN A 150 -10.79 21.89 -15.99
CA GLN A 150 -11.52 22.68 -15.00
C GLN A 150 -12.41 21.74 -14.18
N THR A 151 -12.10 21.62 -12.90
CA THR A 151 -12.79 20.71 -11.98
C THR A 151 -13.48 21.48 -10.86
N ASN A 152 -14.69 21.05 -10.52
CA ASN A 152 -15.45 21.58 -9.38
C ASN A 152 -15.14 20.81 -8.07
N ILE A 153 -14.16 19.91 -8.11
CA ILE A 153 -13.76 19.09 -6.96
C ILE A 153 -13.07 19.98 -5.92
N VAL A 154 -13.49 19.83 -4.67
CA VAL A 154 -12.83 20.42 -3.50
C VAL A 154 -12.13 19.30 -2.73
N VAL A 155 -10.80 19.35 -2.67
CA VAL A 155 -9.98 18.37 -1.94
C VAL A 155 -9.85 18.80 -0.48
N SER A 156 -10.10 17.88 0.45
CA SER A 156 -9.74 18.06 1.85
C SER A 156 -8.34 17.49 2.06
N GLU A 157 -7.35 18.36 2.21
CA GLU A 157 -5.97 17.96 2.43
C GLU A 157 -5.72 17.64 3.91
N MET A 158 -6.28 16.53 4.41
CA MET A 158 -5.83 15.98 5.70
C MET A 158 -4.72 14.97 5.41
N SER A 159 -3.46 15.36 5.64
CA SER A 159 -2.34 14.42 5.65
C SER A 159 -2.46 13.56 6.91
N PHE A 160 -2.83 12.30 6.76
CA PHE A 160 -2.81 11.34 7.87
C PHE A 160 -1.49 10.58 7.82
N ASP A 161 -0.38 11.26 8.11
CA ASP A 161 0.91 10.60 8.22
C ASP A 161 0.88 9.66 9.42
N VAL A 162 0.99 8.36 9.15
CA VAL A 162 1.19 7.36 10.18
C VAL A 162 2.64 7.44 10.64
N VAL A 163 2.87 8.00 11.81
CA VAL A 163 4.20 8.04 12.41
C VAL A 163 4.51 6.66 12.98
N HIS A 164 5.29 5.88 12.24
CA HIS A 164 5.90 4.66 12.76
C HIS A 164 7.17 5.03 13.55
N GLN A 165 7.25 4.60 14.81
CA GLN A 165 8.53 4.67 15.53
C GLN A 165 9.50 3.63 14.96
N SER A 166 10.80 3.87 15.13
CA SER A 166 11.85 2.96 14.65
C SER A 166 11.75 1.58 15.30
N VAL A 167 11.89 0.55 14.48
CA VAL A 167 12.09 -0.84 14.90
C VAL A 167 13.59 -1.08 15.00
N ASP A 168 14.06 -1.71 16.07
CA ASP A 168 15.49 -1.96 16.28
C ASP A 168 15.95 -3.13 15.42
N ILE A 169 16.64 -2.81 14.32
CA ILE A 169 17.05 -3.76 13.26
C ILE A 169 17.93 -4.89 13.82
N GLU A 170 18.72 -4.62 14.86
CA GLU A 170 19.60 -5.62 15.50
C GLU A 170 18.82 -6.77 16.18
N THR A 171 17.54 -6.54 16.51
CA THR A 171 16.69 -7.54 17.15
C THR A 171 15.89 -8.39 16.15
N ILE A 172 15.95 -8.03 14.86
CA ILE A 172 15.32 -8.76 13.77
C ILE A 172 16.16 -10.00 13.44
N LYS A 173 15.59 -11.19 13.66
CA LYS A 173 16.28 -12.44 13.35
C LYS A 173 16.43 -12.63 11.83
N PRO A 174 17.57 -13.20 11.38
CA PRO A 174 17.76 -13.47 9.96
C PRO A 174 16.87 -14.63 9.46
N THR A 175 15.79 -14.30 8.76
CA THR A 175 15.01 -15.25 7.95
C THR A 175 15.63 -15.46 6.57
N LYS A 176 15.73 -16.73 6.14
CA LYS A 176 16.26 -17.12 4.82
C LYS A 176 15.31 -16.68 3.71
N GLY A 177 15.81 -15.97 2.70
CA GLY A 177 15.02 -15.54 1.55
C GLY A 177 14.34 -14.17 1.68
N MET A 178 14.54 -13.45 2.78
CA MET A 178 14.05 -12.06 2.96
C MET A 178 15.21 -11.07 3.11
N THR A 179 15.09 -9.94 2.42
CA THR A 179 15.94 -8.76 2.58
C THR A 179 15.75 -8.09 3.93
N ILE A 180 16.70 -7.23 4.34
CA ILE A 180 16.59 -6.45 5.58
C ILE A 180 15.38 -5.50 5.53
N GLU A 181 15.12 -4.91 4.37
CA GLU A 181 13.97 -4.01 4.17
C GLU A 181 12.63 -4.75 4.29
N GLU A 182 12.50 -5.94 3.69
CA GLU A 182 11.31 -6.78 3.84
C GLU A 182 11.07 -7.13 5.31
N LYS A 183 12.10 -7.53 6.05
CA LYS A 183 11.95 -7.83 7.49
C LYS A 183 11.55 -6.62 8.32
N ARG A 184 12.14 -5.46 8.03
CA ARG A 184 11.74 -4.20 8.68
C ARG A 184 10.28 -3.90 8.41
N ARG A 185 9.82 -4.13 7.17
CA ARG A 185 8.44 -3.89 6.79
C ARG A 185 7.48 -4.90 7.42
N HIS A 186 7.83 -6.18 7.45
CA HIS A 186 7.10 -7.22 8.19
C HIS A 186 6.90 -6.80 9.65
N ALA A 187 7.98 -6.44 10.34
CA ALA A 187 7.96 -5.97 11.71
C ALA A 187 7.03 -4.77 11.92
N GLN A 188 7.12 -3.75 11.04
CA GLN A 188 6.26 -2.56 11.11
C GLN A 188 4.77 -2.90 10.98
N ILE A 189 4.42 -3.80 10.06
CA ILE A 189 3.05 -4.25 9.85
C ILE A 189 2.56 -5.10 11.03
N GLN A 190 3.39 -6.01 11.54
CA GLN A 190 3.05 -6.81 12.73
C GLN A 190 2.77 -5.93 13.95
N ILE A 191 3.59 -4.90 14.18
CA ILE A 191 3.37 -3.90 15.23
C ILE A 191 2.07 -3.11 15.00
N ALA A 192 1.78 -2.72 13.76
CA ALA A 192 0.52 -2.05 13.43
C ALA A 192 -0.68 -2.94 13.75
N LEU A 193 -0.63 -4.24 13.42
CA LEU A 193 -1.69 -5.19 13.74
C LEU A 193 -1.88 -5.38 15.25
N VAL A 194 -0.81 -5.43 16.04
CA VAL A 194 -0.91 -5.46 17.51
C VAL A 194 -1.63 -4.23 18.03
N LYS A 195 -1.24 -3.03 17.56
CA LYS A 195 -1.87 -1.77 18.00
C LYS A 195 -3.32 -1.64 17.54
N ILE A 196 -3.64 -2.13 16.35
CA ILE A 196 -5.03 -2.22 15.87
C ILE A 196 -5.83 -3.14 16.80
N GLY A 197 -5.32 -4.35 17.07
CA GLY A 197 -5.95 -5.31 17.97
C GLY A 197 -6.26 -4.68 19.33
N TYR A 198 -5.25 -4.08 19.97
CA TYR A 198 -5.42 -3.38 21.24
C TYR A 198 -6.46 -2.25 21.18
N CYS A 199 -6.44 -1.41 20.13
CA CYS A 199 -7.43 -0.35 19.97
C CYS A 199 -8.86 -0.88 19.81
N LEU A 200 -9.01 -2.05 19.19
CA LEU A 200 -10.31 -2.72 19.01
C LEU A 200 -10.73 -3.54 20.23
N GLY A 201 -9.93 -3.56 21.31
CA GLY A 201 -10.19 -4.35 22.51
C GLY A 201 -9.98 -5.86 22.30
N LEU A 202 -9.08 -6.22 21.39
CA LEU A 202 -8.71 -7.60 21.07
C LEU A 202 -7.38 -7.95 21.73
N ASP A 203 -7.29 -9.21 22.15
CA ASP A 203 -6.05 -9.83 22.59
C ASP A 203 -5.29 -10.36 21.37
N THR A 204 -3.97 -10.22 21.34
CA THR A 204 -3.14 -10.54 20.16
C THR A 204 -2.07 -11.55 20.51
N TRP A 205 -2.00 -12.64 19.76
CA TRP A 205 -0.82 -13.49 19.70
C TRP A 205 0.13 -13.02 18.60
N VAL A 206 1.42 -13.07 18.88
CA VAL A 206 2.51 -12.80 17.94
C VAL A 206 3.39 -14.05 17.87
N ALA A 207 3.78 -14.44 16.65
CA ALA A 207 4.58 -15.64 16.40
C ALA A 207 5.79 -15.76 17.33
N ALA A 208 6.06 -16.98 17.79
CA ALA A 208 7.07 -17.22 18.83
C ALA A 208 8.48 -16.74 18.44
N ASN A 209 8.80 -16.72 17.15
CA ASN A 209 10.07 -16.21 16.62
C ASN A 209 10.24 -14.70 16.78
N ASP A 210 9.15 -13.94 16.75
CA ASP A 210 9.18 -12.48 16.67
C ASP A 210 8.87 -11.79 18.00
N ARG A 211 8.50 -12.56 19.03
CA ARG A 211 8.23 -12.07 20.40
C ARG A 211 9.34 -11.23 21.01
N SER A 212 10.60 -11.43 20.61
CA SER A 212 11.79 -10.69 21.10
C SER A 212 12.10 -9.41 20.32
N LEU A 213 11.37 -9.13 19.24
CA LEU A 213 11.56 -7.93 18.43
C LEU A 213 11.34 -6.67 19.29
N GLN A 214 12.25 -5.69 19.21
CA GLN A 214 12.13 -4.46 19.99
C GLN A 214 11.48 -3.32 19.21
N TYR A 215 10.54 -2.67 19.88
CA TYR A 215 9.82 -1.49 19.43
C TYR A 215 9.71 -0.50 20.60
N ASN A 216 10.24 0.71 20.41
CA ASN A 216 10.24 1.77 21.44
C ASN A 216 10.84 1.30 22.78
N GLY A 217 11.95 0.55 22.73
CA GLY A 217 12.66 0.04 23.90
C GLY A 217 11.94 -1.07 24.68
N LYS A 218 10.82 -1.62 24.14
CA LYS A 218 10.12 -2.77 24.70
C LYS A 218 10.06 -3.91 23.69
N ALA A 219 10.08 -5.15 24.16
CA ALA A 219 9.81 -6.30 23.29
C ALA A 219 8.34 -6.30 22.86
N ILE A 220 8.03 -6.77 21.64
CA ILE A 220 6.64 -6.88 21.16
C ILE A 220 5.78 -7.70 22.13
N ALA A 221 6.34 -8.77 22.70
CA ALA A 221 5.66 -9.59 23.71
C ALA A 221 5.24 -8.83 24.99
N GLN A 222 5.76 -7.62 25.21
CA GLN A 222 5.45 -6.75 26.35
C GLN A 222 4.53 -5.58 25.96
N MET A 223 4.06 -5.53 24.71
CA MET A 223 3.11 -4.52 24.28
C MET A 223 1.72 -4.80 24.85
N ASP A 224 0.96 -3.74 25.08
CA ASP A 224 -0.41 -3.85 25.58
C ASP A 224 -1.28 -4.67 24.60
N GLY A 225 -2.11 -5.56 25.13
CA GLY A 225 -2.96 -6.46 24.36
C GLY A 225 -2.23 -7.67 23.77
N VAL A 226 -0.92 -7.86 23.99
CA VAL A 226 -0.21 -9.08 23.54
C VAL A 226 -0.27 -10.17 24.61
N ILE A 227 -0.77 -11.35 24.24
CA ILE A 227 -0.87 -12.48 25.17
C ILE A 227 0.46 -13.23 25.29
N ASN A 228 0.65 -13.88 26.44
CA ASN A 228 1.88 -14.60 26.78
C ASN A 228 1.89 -16.05 26.30
N SER A 229 0.73 -16.70 26.28
CA SER A 229 0.60 -18.12 25.99
C SER A 229 -0.70 -18.40 25.25
N LEU A 230 -0.61 -19.08 24.11
CA LEU A 230 -1.79 -19.57 23.38
C LEU A 230 -2.60 -20.59 24.20
N SER A 231 -1.98 -21.27 25.15
CA SER A 231 -2.67 -22.22 26.03
C SER A 231 -3.61 -21.54 27.02
N ASP A 232 -3.49 -20.22 27.21
CA ASP A 232 -4.37 -19.48 28.10
C ASP A 232 -5.71 -19.16 27.42
N GLU A 233 -5.75 -19.22 26.08
CA GLU A 233 -6.94 -18.95 25.27
C GLU A 233 -7.91 -20.14 25.30
N GLN A 234 -9.09 -19.93 25.92
CA GLN A 234 -10.12 -20.98 26.11
C GLN A 234 -10.48 -21.70 24.81
N VAL A 235 -10.49 -20.96 23.70
CA VAL A 235 -10.81 -21.49 22.38
C VAL A 235 -9.82 -22.55 21.88
N LEU A 236 -8.55 -22.49 22.30
CA LEU A 236 -7.50 -23.43 21.87
C LEU A 236 -7.09 -24.44 22.94
N GLN A 237 -7.50 -24.26 24.20
CA GLN A 237 -7.08 -25.09 25.34
C GLN A 237 -7.19 -26.62 25.14
N SER A 238 -8.18 -27.07 24.38
CA SER A 238 -8.41 -28.51 24.10
C SER A 238 -7.78 -29.00 22.80
N TYR A 239 -7.03 -28.17 22.07
CA TYR A 239 -6.52 -28.44 20.73
C TYR A 239 -4.99 -28.33 20.67
N ASN A 240 -4.29 -29.29 21.28
CA ASN A 240 -2.83 -29.27 21.42
C ASN A 240 -2.07 -29.16 20.09
N ASP A 241 -2.53 -29.84 19.03
CA ASP A 241 -1.88 -29.76 17.72
C ASP A 241 -2.15 -28.40 17.04
N ALA A 242 -3.35 -27.85 17.23
CA ALA A 242 -3.67 -26.49 16.78
C ALA A 242 -2.80 -25.44 17.48
N ILE A 243 -2.52 -25.59 18.78
CA ILE A 243 -1.60 -24.69 19.52
C ILE A 243 -0.19 -24.74 18.92
N LYS A 244 0.30 -25.92 18.54
CA LYS A 244 1.64 -26.06 17.93
C LYS A 244 1.71 -25.31 16.60
N ASP A 245 0.68 -25.43 15.77
CA ASP A 245 0.63 -24.76 14.47
C ASP A 245 0.41 -23.25 14.63
N ALA A 246 -0.51 -22.83 15.50
CA ALA A 246 -0.79 -21.43 15.84
C ALA A 246 0.46 -20.68 16.33
N ARG A 247 1.38 -21.38 16.99
CA ARG A 247 2.62 -20.79 17.52
C ARG A 247 3.48 -20.13 16.44
N LEU A 248 3.38 -20.61 15.20
CA LEU A 248 4.14 -20.12 14.04
C LEU A 248 3.37 -19.13 13.17
N ILE A 249 2.08 -18.88 13.47
CA ILE A 249 1.30 -17.86 12.76
C ILE A 249 1.75 -16.47 13.24
N ASP A 250 2.03 -15.59 12.28
CA ASP A 250 2.57 -14.24 12.52
C ASP A 250 1.72 -13.41 13.48
N CYS A 251 0.39 -13.44 13.32
CA CYS A 251 -0.53 -12.71 14.18
C CYS A 251 -1.90 -13.42 14.29
N ILE A 252 -2.43 -13.55 15.50
CA ILE A 252 -3.80 -14.03 15.74
C ILE A 252 -4.49 -13.06 16.67
N TRP A 253 -5.70 -12.62 16.30
CA TRP A 253 -6.55 -11.88 17.22
C TRP A 253 -7.51 -12.82 17.94
N PHE A 254 -7.71 -12.54 19.22
CA PHE A 254 -8.63 -13.19 20.13
C PHE A 254 -9.58 -12.16 20.74
N ARG A 255 -10.77 -12.62 21.09
CA ARG A 255 -11.74 -11.81 21.83
C ARG A 255 -12.34 -12.61 22.95
N GLU A 256 -12.18 -12.09 24.16
CA GLU A 256 -12.70 -12.68 25.40
C GLU A 256 -12.30 -14.15 25.57
N GLY A 257 -11.14 -14.56 25.05
CA GLY A 257 -10.64 -15.93 25.10
C GLY A 257 -11.39 -16.97 24.26
N ARG A 258 -12.48 -16.60 23.58
CA ARG A 258 -13.47 -17.55 23.01
C ARG A 258 -13.63 -17.47 21.51
N MET A 259 -13.30 -16.33 20.91
CA MET A 259 -13.43 -16.13 19.47
C MET A 259 -12.09 -15.75 18.87
N MET A 260 -11.89 -16.11 17.60
CA MET A 260 -10.72 -15.73 16.81
C MET A 260 -11.15 -14.87 15.63
N PRO A 261 -11.23 -13.53 15.77
CA PRO A 261 -11.74 -12.67 14.70
C PRO A 261 -10.92 -12.72 13.41
N ALA A 262 -9.61 -12.96 13.53
CA ALA A 262 -8.70 -13.09 12.39
C ALA A 262 -7.44 -13.91 12.75
N VAL A 263 -6.98 -14.68 11.77
CA VAL A 263 -5.70 -15.38 11.75
C VAL A 263 -4.92 -14.83 10.57
N MET A 264 -3.72 -14.30 10.79
CA MET A 264 -2.99 -13.49 9.81
C MET A 264 -1.56 -13.98 9.62
N GLU A 265 -1.18 -14.17 8.35
CA GLU A 265 0.19 -14.39 7.89
C GLU A 265 0.67 -13.15 7.13
N ILE A 266 1.82 -12.61 7.52
CA ILE A 266 2.41 -11.38 7.00
C ILE A 266 3.48 -11.73 5.98
N GLU A 267 3.10 -11.66 4.72
CA GLU A 267 3.87 -12.23 3.62
C GLU A 267 4.48 -11.19 2.68
N HIS A 268 5.62 -11.58 2.11
CA HIS A 268 6.36 -10.82 1.10
C HIS A 268 6.50 -11.60 -0.21
N SER A 269 7.26 -11.03 -1.14
CA SER A 269 7.54 -11.48 -2.52
C SER A 269 7.40 -12.98 -2.81
N THR A 270 8.02 -13.85 -2.00
CA THR A 270 8.09 -15.30 -2.25
C THR A 270 7.32 -16.18 -1.26
N GLY A 271 6.82 -15.64 -0.15
CA GLY A 271 6.32 -16.45 0.97
C GLY A 271 4.82 -16.74 0.99
N ILE A 272 3.99 -16.08 0.17
CA ILE A 272 2.51 -16.17 0.21
C ILE A 272 1.97 -17.61 0.24
N LYS A 273 2.48 -18.51 -0.63
CA LYS A 273 2.02 -19.91 -0.65
C LYS A 273 2.38 -20.66 0.63
N SER A 274 3.52 -20.31 1.24
CA SER A 274 3.96 -20.88 2.50
C SER A 274 3.07 -20.42 3.66
N GLY A 275 2.69 -19.13 3.72
CA GLY A 275 1.72 -18.61 4.68
C GLY A 275 0.35 -19.28 4.55
N LEU A 276 -0.17 -19.41 3.32
CA LEU A 276 -1.42 -20.17 3.08
C LEU A 276 -1.31 -21.63 3.56
N THR A 277 -0.15 -22.26 3.39
CA THR A 277 0.09 -23.63 3.87
C THR A 277 0.07 -23.70 5.40
N ARG A 278 0.73 -22.77 6.11
CA ARG A 278 0.70 -22.70 7.57
C ARG A 278 -0.70 -22.43 8.12
N MET A 279 -1.43 -21.49 7.51
CA MET A 279 -2.84 -21.25 7.86
C MET A 279 -3.70 -22.49 7.60
N LYS A 280 -3.49 -23.21 6.50
CA LYS A 280 -4.24 -24.44 6.22
C LYS A 280 -3.96 -25.55 7.25
N GLN A 281 -2.69 -25.73 7.64
CA GLN A 281 -2.32 -26.65 8.71
C GLN A 281 -3.02 -26.31 10.02
N PHE A 282 -2.98 -25.03 10.41
CA PHE A 282 -3.69 -24.58 11.60
C PHE A 282 -5.21 -24.77 11.47
N TYR A 283 -5.82 -24.40 10.34
CA TYR A 283 -7.24 -24.61 10.05
C TYR A 283 -7.67 -26.07 10.23
N ASP A 284 -6.85 -27.01 9.76
CA ASP A 284 -7.18 -28.44 9.79
C ASP A 284 -7.17 -29.02 11.23
N HIS A 285 -6.38 -28.45 12.13
CA HIS A 285 -6.31 -28.86 13.54
C HIS A 285 -7.15 -27.99 14.49
N ALA A 286 -7.50 -26.77 14.08
CA ALA A 286 -8.23 -25.79 14.89
C ALA A 286 -9.69 -26.20 15.14
N PRO A 287 -10.32 -25.70 16.21
CA PRO A 287 -11.77 -25.78 16.37
C PRO A 287 -12.48 -25.17 15.15
N ARG A 288 -13.58 -25.80 14.73
CA ARG A 288 -14.46 -25.28 13.68
C ARG A 288 -15.30 -24.12 14.23
N LEU A 289 -14.68 -22.96 14.37
CA LEU A 289 -15.38 -21.72 14.71
C LEU A 289 -16.02 -21.12 13.45
N GLN A 290 -17.12 -20.42 13.66
CA GLN A 290 -17.73 -19.60 12.61
C GLN A 290 -16.95 -18.28 12.47
N ASP A 291 -16.95 -17.72 11.26
CA ASP A 291 -16.51 -16.35 10.97
C ASP A 291 -15.03 -16.00 11.26
N ILE A 292 -14.12 -16.99 11.27
CA ILE A 292 -12.67 -16.71 11.30
C ILE A 292 -12.22 -16.13 9.95
N ARG A 293 -11.54 -14.99 9.98
CA ARG A 293 -10.87 -14.41 8.79
C ARG A 293 -9.46 -14.96 8.64
N TRP A 294 -9.31 -15.97 7.78
CA TRP A 294 -7.99 -16.49 7.37
C TRP A 294 -7.36 -15.54 6.37
N THR A 295 -6.33 -14.80 6.77
CA THR A 295 -5.95 -13.56 6.09
C THR A 295 -4.48 -13.56 5.71
N ILE A 296 -4.19 -13.29 4.43
CA ILE A 296 -2.86 -12.92 3.98
C ILE A 296 -2.73 -11.40 4.06
N VAL A 297 -1.75 -10.93 4.83
CA VAL A 297 -1.37 -9.53 4.93
C VAL A 297 -0.13 -9.32 4.07
N ALA A 298 -0.22 -8.60 2.96
CA ALA A 298 0.91 -8.42 2.05
C ALA A 298 0.86 -7.06 1.32
N PRO A 299 1.97 -6.62 0.70
CA PRO A 299 1.97 -5.43 -0.16
C PRO A 299 0.90 -5.49 -1.25
N ASP A 300 0.31 -4.33 -1.58
CA ASP A 300 -0.76 -4.16 -2.56
C ASP A 300 -0.47 -4.80 -3.92
N GLU A 301 0.78 -4.74 -4.36
CA GLU A 301 1.28 -5.32 -5.61
C GLU A 301 1.10 -6.85 -5.69
N TYR A 302 1.02 -7.54 -4.55
CA TYR A 302 0.86 -9.00 -4.51
C TYR A 302 -0.59 -9.46 -4.55
N ARG A 303 -1.57 -8.55 -4.61
CA ARG A 303 -3.01 -8.89 -4.62
C ARG A 303 -3.34 -10.00 -5.62
N ALA A 304 -2.89 -9.87 -6.86
CA ALA A 304 -3.20 -10.85 -7.92
C ALA A 304 -2.67 -12.26 -7.57
N LYS A 305 -1.44 -12.33 -7.02
CA LYS A 305 -0.79 -13.57 -6.60
C LYS A 305 -1.45 -14.18 -5.37
N VAL A 306 -1.89 -13.36 -4.41
CA VAL A 306 -2.67 -13.83 -3.24
C VAL A 306 -3.98 -14.47 -3.70
N ILE A 307 -4.72 -13.80 -4.59
CA ILE A 307 -5.98 -14.31 -5.14
C ILE A 307 -5.74 -15.62 -5.90
N GLU A 308 -4.73 -15.67 -6.77
CA GLU A 308 -4.36 -16.87 -7.53
C GLU A 308 -4.11 -18.06 -6.58
N PHE A 309 -3.27 -17.87 -5.57
CA PHE A 309 -2.90 -18.95 -4.66
C PHE A 309 -4.06 -19.35 -3.74
N ALA A 310 -4.82 -18.39 -3.22
CA ALA A 310 -5.99 -18.66 -2.38
C ALA A 310 -7.08 -19.49 -3.11
N ASN A 311 -7.18 -19.37 -4.44
CA ASN A 311 -8.13 -20.15 -5.25
C ASN A 311 -7.60 -21.54 -5.65
N MET A 312 -6.37 -21.91 -5.28
CA MET A 312 -5.89 -23.29 -5.49
C MET A 312 -6.75 -24.28 -4.70
N PRO A 313 -7.03 -25.48 -5.26
CA PRO A 313 -7.97 -26.44 -4.63
C PRO A 313 -7.68 -26.74 -3.15
N GLN A 314 -6.41 -26.85 -2.79
CA GLN A 314 -5.95 -27.14 -1.42
C GLN A 314 -6.22 -26.02 -0.39
N PHE A 315 -6.45 -24.78 -0.83
CA PHE A 315 -6.64 -23.62 0.04
C PHE A 315 -8.06 -23.05 -0.02
N ARG A 316 -8.90 -23.54 -0.93
CA ARG A 316 -10.23 -22.99 -1.18
C ARG A 316 -11.11 -23.00 0.08
N ASP A 317 -10.99 -24.02 0.92
CA ASP A 317 -11.76 -24.17 2.16
C ASP A 317 -11.40 -23.12 3.24
N LEU A 318 -10.27 -22.43 3.11
CA LEU A 318 -9.91 -21.33 4.01
C LEU A 318 -10.83 -20.11 3.83
N ASP A 319 -11.48 -19.97 2.68
CA ASP A 319 -12.17 -18.73 2.27
C ASP A 319 -11.30 -17.49 2.58
N ALA A 320 -10.05 -17.52 2.08
CA ALA A 320 -9.04 -16.57 2.49
C ALA A 320 -9.42 -15.11 2.19
N ARG A 321 -8.89 -14.21 3.00
CA ARG A 321 -8.97 -12.76 2.83
C ARG A 321 -7.61 -12.19 2.48
N PHE A 322 -7.60 -11.06 1.78
CA PHE A 322 -6.42 -10.27 1.51
C PHE A 322 -6.52 -8.94 2.27
N PHE A 323 -5.50 -8.64 3.08
CA PHE A 323 -5.41 -7.39 3.82
C PHE A 323 -4.16 -6.61 3.33
N PRO A 324 -4.34 -5.64 2.41
CA PRO A 324 -3.21 -4.88 1.87
C PRO A 324 -2.49 -4.09 2.95
N TYR A 325 -1.17 -3.93 2.82
CA TYR A 325 -0.38 -3.07 3.72
C TYR A 325 -0.95 -1.65 3.80
N SER A 326 -1.40 -1.08 2.68
CA SER A 326 -2.04 0.23 2.65
C SER A 326 -3.28 0.31 3.55
N SER A 327 -4.13 -0.71 3.51
CA SER A 327 -5.34 -0.82 4.34
C SER A 327 -5.00 -1.04 5.82
N VAL A 328 -3.96 -1.81 6.14
CA VAL A 328 -3.47 -1.95 7.53
C VAL A 328 -3.04 -0.60 8.08
N GLU A 329 -2.25 0.16 7.30
CA GLU A 329 -1.78 1.48 7.71
C GLU A 329 -2.92 2.48 7.86
N GLU A 330 -3.91 2.44 6.96
CA GLU A 330 -5.12 3.25 7.07
C GLU A 330 -5.90 2.95 8.36
N LEU A 331 -6.14 1.66 8.65
CA LEU A 331 -6.85 1.25 9.86
C LEU A 331 -6.07 1.64 11.12
N TYR A 332 -4.75 1.42 11.13
CA TYR A 332 -3.89 1.83 12.22
C TYR A 332 -3.93 3.35 12.45
N SER A 333 -3.87 4.15 11.37
CA SER A 333 -4.03 5.61 11.42
C SER A 333 -5.35 6.03 12.05
N LEU A 334 -6.43 5.33 11.70
CA LEU A 334 -7.76 5.59 12.23
C LEU A 334 -7.84 5.29 13.73
N CYS A 335 -7.28 4.15 14.15
CA CYS A 335 -7.19 3.74 15.56
C CYS A 335 -6.47 4.81 16.41
N GLU A 336 -5.28 5.23 15.99
CA GLU A 336 -4.48 6.24 16.73
C GLU A 336 -5.21 7.58 16.89
N ARG A 337 -5.97 8.01 15.87
CA ARG A 337 -6.61 9.32 15.85
C ARG A 337 -7.96 9.36 16.56
N ARG A 338 -8.72 8.27 16.52
CA ARG A 338 -10.15 8.28 16.88
C ARG A 338 -10.50 7.47 18.11
N LYS A 339 -9.60 6.61 18.63
CA LYS A 339 -9.88 5.71 19.77
C LYS A 339 -11.24 5.03 19.60
N LEU A 340 -11.36 4.22 18.55
CA LEU A 340 -12.60 3.66 18.06
C LEU A 340 -13.39 2.95 19.19
N LYS A 341 -14.72 3.08 19.16
CA LYS A 341 -15.65 2.43 20.09
C LYS A 341 -16.88 1.92 19.33
N GLY A 342 -17.46 0.81 19.78
CA GLY A 342 -18.68 0.24 19.20
C GLY A 342 -18.47 -0.39 17.82
N VAL A 343 -17.26 -0.91 17.56
CA VAL A 343 -16.92 -1.56 16.31
C VAL A 343 -17.51 -2.96 16.26
N LEU A 344 -18.29 -3.26 15.22
CA LEU A 344 -18.81 -4.61 14.94
C LEU A 344 -17.78 -5.42 14.14
N ASP A 345 -17.88 -6.75 14.15
CA ASP A 345 -16.93 -7.60 13.41
C ASP A 345 -16.92 -7.34 11.91
N SER A 346 -18.08 -7.03 11.34
CA SER A 346 -18.21 -6.67 9.92
C SER A 346 -17.45 -5.40 9.53
N PHE A 347 -16.98 -4.61 10.51
CA PHE A 347 -16.09 -3.49 10.24
C PHE A 347 -14.76 -3.93 9.64
N LEU A 348 -14.19 -5.06 10.10
CA LEU A 348 -12.93 -5.58 9.57
C LEU A 348 -13.07 -5.98 8.09
N ASP A 349 -14.26 -6.39 7.66
CA ASP A 349 -14.55 -6.71 6.25
C ASP A 349 -14.49 -5.48 5.33
N SER A 350 -14.49 -4.27 5.88
CA SER A 350 -14.27 -3.05 5.09
C SER A 350 -12.80 -2.83 4.69
N PHE A 351 -11.87 -3.54 5.35
CA PHE A 351 -10.43 -3.43 5.12
C PHE A 351 -9.82 -4.71 4.52
N MET A 352 -10.56 -5.81 4.54
CA MET A 352 -10.13 -7.13 4.09
C MET A 352 -10.95 -7.59 2.89
N GLU A 353 -10.28 -7.85 1.77
CA GLU A 353 -10.91 -8.30 0.53
C GLU A 353 -11.11 -9.82 0.52
N LYS A 354 -12.24 -10.31 -0.02
CA LYS A 354 -12.42 -11.76 -0.26
C LYS A 354 -11.57 -12.22 -1.44
N CYS A 355 -10.83 -13.30 -1.26
CA CYS A 355 -10.00 -13.85 -2.34
C CYS A 355 -10.74 -14.85 -3.23
N LEU A 356 -11.74 -15.56 -2.71
CA LEU A 356 -12.51 -16.52 -3.50
C LEU A 356 -13.34 -15.79 -4.55
N VAL A 357 -13.19 -16.24 -5.80
CA VAL A 357 -13.94 -15.73 -6.96
C VAL A 357 -14.85 -16.83 -7.50
#